data_AF-A0A2Z6IUB8-F1
#
_entry.id   AF-A0A2Z6IUB8-F1
#
_cell.length_a   1.000
_cell.length_b   1.000
_cell.length_c   1.000
_cell.angle_alpha   90.00
_cell.angle_beta   90.00
_cell.angle_gamma   90.00
#
_symmetry.space_group_name_H-M   'P 1'
#
loop_
_entity.id
_entity.type
_entity.pdbx_description
1 polymer ?
#
loop_
_entity_poly.entity_id
_entity_poly.type
_entity_poly.pdbx_seq_one_letter_code
_entity_poly.pdbx_strand_id
1 'polypeptide(L)'
;MNKRVKDVVDAIVAAVQRVLDQKEVTEAEYRTAVHYLMQVAEQRETALLCDVFFNSTVAATKARISEGSTPAIEGPYYRDDAPLVDDRLKTYDTDDHKPLLIQGTVKAVDGSVVEDVTIDVWHSTPDGKYSGFHDDIPTDFYRGKLRVGTDGSFRVRTTMPVPYQIPDQGPTGALLETMGGHSWRPAHVHFKVKAPGYETLTTQYYFEGGDWITDDCCNGVQSSLITPDIVEEGVRLMNINFVIEPARAQAGANP
;
A
#
# COMPACT_ATOMS: atom_id res chain seq x y z
N MET A 1 13.20 13.98 -28.37
CA MET A 1 14.01 13.18 -27.42
C MET A 1 13.59 13.55 -26.00
N ASN A 2 13.09 12.59 -25.23
CA ASN A 2 12.70 12.84 -23.84
C ASN A 2 13.95 12.78 -22.93
N LYS A 3 14.41 13.95 -22.47
CA LYS A 3 15.64 14.07 -21.66
C LYS A 3 15.56 13.32 -20.34
N ARG A 4 14.39 13.36 -19.69
CA ARG A 4 14.16 12.69 -18.40
C ARG A 4 14.19 11.17 -18.55
N VAL A 5 13.54 10.64 -19.59
CA VAL A 5 13.56 9.19 -19.86
C VAL A 5 14.98 8.71 -20.11
N LYS A 6 15.77 9.43 -20.93
CA LYS A 6 17.16 9.07 -21.19
C LYS A 6 17.99 9.03 -19.91
N ASP A 7 17.89 10.07 -19.09
CA ASP A 7 18.60 10.19 -17.81
C ASP A 7 18.31 9.01 -16.86
N VAL A 8 17.03 8.65 -16.68
CA VAL A 8 16.64 7.48 -15.87
C VAL A 8 17.17 6.18 -16.44
N VAL A 9 16.93 5.94 -17.72
CA VAL A 9 17.25 4.65 -18.36
C VAL A 9 18.76 4.42 -18.37
N ASP A 10 19.56 5.44 -18.73
CA ASP A 10 21.02 5.34 -18.69
C ASP A 10 21.51 4.99 -17.27
N ALA A 11 20.95 5.63 -16.23
CA ALA A 11 21.34 5.38 -14.85
C ALA A 11 20.99 3.95 -14.37
N ILE A 12 19.80 3.45 -14.73
CA ILE A 12 19.39 2.07 -14.43
C ILE A 12 20.32 1.07 -15.13
N VAL A 13 20.57 1.26 -16.44
CA VAL A 13 21.44 0.39 -17.22
C VAL A 13 22.86 0.36 -16.63
N ALA A 14 23.42 1.53 -16.31
CA ALA A 14 24.74 1.63 -15.70
C ALA A 14 24.79 0.98 -14.30
N ALA A 15 23.71 1.07 -13.51
CA ALA A 15 23.63 0.41 -12.21
C ALA A 15 23.60 -1.12 -12.37
N VAL A 16 22.78 -1.65 -13.26
CA VAL A 16 22.68 -3.09 -13.53
C VAL A 16 24.00 -3.64 -14.08
N GLN A 17 24.61 -2.98 -15.06
CA GLN A 17 25.91 -3.39 -15.63
C GLN A 17 27.00 -3.47 -14.55
N ARG A 18 27.04 -2.50 -13.64
CA ARG A 18 27.98 -2.49 -12.52
C ARG A 18 27.77 -3.69 -11.59
N VAL A 19 26.52 -4.06 -11.29
CA VAL A 19 26.21 -5.22 -10.45
C VAL A 19 26.61 -6.52 -11.15
N LEU A 20 26.33 -6.65 -12.45
CA LEU A 20 26.72 -7.83 -13.24
C LEU A 20 28.24 -8.05 -13.20
N ASP A 21 29.03 -6.99 -13.38
CA ASP A 21 30.49 -7.03 -13.30
C ASP A 21 30.98 -7.34 -11.88
N GLN A 22 30.49 -6.60 -10.86
CA GLN A 22 30.92 -6.75 -9.46
C GLN A 22 30.60 -8.12 -8.84
N LYS A 23 29.56 -8.78 -9.33
CA LYS A 23 29.15 -10.11 -8.85
C LYS A 23 29.64 -11.24 -9.76
N GLU A 24 30.47 -10.91 -10.76
CA GLU A 24 31.02 -11.87 -11.72
C GLU A 24 29.92 -12.74 -12.36
N VAL A 25 28.77 -12.13 -12.68
CA VAL A 25 27.60 -12.85 -13.19
C VAL A 25 27.98 -13.55 -14.49
N THR A 26 27.82 -14.87 -14.49
CA THR A 26 28.17 -15.73 -15.62
C THR A 26 27.15 -15.62 -16.74
N GLU A 27 27.53 -16.04 -17.95
CA GLU A 27 26.58 -16.12 -19.06
C GLU A 27 25.40 -17.04 -18.74
N ALA A 28 25.65 -18.18 -18.06
CA ALA A 28 24.60 -19.12 -17.68
C ALA A 28 23.57 -18.51 -16.72
N GLU A 29 24.03 -17.76 -15.72
CA GLU A 29 23.15 -17.01 -14.81
C GLU A 29 22.37 -15.92 -15.54
N TYR A 30 23.02 -15.17 -16.44
CA TYR A 30 22.35 -14.16 -17.26
C TYR A 30 21.23 -14.77 -18.12
N ARG A 31 21.48 -15.89 -18.80
CA ARG A 31 20.46 -16.59 -19.60
C ARG A 31 19.30 -17.10 -18.72
N THR A 32 19.62 -17.62 -17.54
CA THR A 32 18.61 -18.02 -16.55
C THR A 32 17.73 -16.84 -16.14
N ALA A 33 18.33 -15.69 -15.83
CA ALA A 33 17.60 -14.47 -15.46
C ALA A 33 16.71 -13.94 -16.60
N VAL A 34 17.17 -14.01 -17.86
CA VAL A 34 16.36 -13.64 -19.02
C VAL A 34 15.14 -14.57 -19.17
N HIS A 35 15.35 -15.89 -19.07
CA HIS A 35 14.23 -16.84 -19.13
C HIS A 35 13.25 -16.65 -17.96
N TYR A 36 13.76 -16.35 -16.76
CA TYR A 36 12.93 -16.00 -15.61
C TYR A 36 12.02 -14.80 -15.91
N LEU A 37 12.56 -13.72 -16.48
CA LEU A 37 11.74 -12.54 -16.85
C LEU A 37 10.70 -12.86 -17.92
N MET A 38 10.99 -13.78 -18.84
CA MET A 38 10.01 -14.28 -19.81
C MET A 38 8.87 -15.06 -19.11
N GLN A 39 9.19 -15.91 -18.14
CA GLN A 39 8.20 -16.65 -17.34
C GLN A 39 7.31 -15.70 -16.53
N VAL A 40 7.88 -14.66 -15.92
CA VAL A 40 7.12 -13.60 -15.23
C VAL A 40 6.11 -12.95 -16.16
N ALA A 41 6.51 -12.65 -17.40
CA ALA A 41 5.60 -12.07 -18.39
C ALA A 41 4.51 -13.06 -18.82
N GLU A 42 4.86 -14.33 -19.06
CA GLU A 42 3.89 -15.39 -19.41
C GLU A 42 2.83 -15.61 -18.32
N GLN A 43 3.25 -15.57 -17.05
CA GLN A 43 2.36 -15.67 -15.89
C GLN A 43 1.66 -14.35 -15.53
N ARG A 44 1.89 -13.28 -16.30
CA ARG A 44 1.33 -11.94 -16.08
C ARG A 44 1.68 -11.33 -14.72
N GLU A 45 2.84 -11.68 -14.17
CA GLU A 45 3.32 -11.22 -12.87
C GLU A 45 4.26 -10.00 -12.97
N THR A 46 4.41 -9.38 -14.14
CA THR A 46 5.32 -8.23 -14.31
C THR A 46 5.04 -7.10 -13.31
N ALA A 47 3.76 -6.79 -13.08
CA ALA A 47 3.37 -5.78 -12.09
C ALA A 47 3.72 -6.23 -10.66
N LEU A 48 3.44 -7.50 -10.32
CA LEU A 48 3.76 -8.07 -9.01
C LEU A 48 5.26 -8.03 -8.72
N LEU A 49 6.08 -8.48 -9.68
CA LEU A 49 7.53 -8.45 -9.56
C LEU A 49 8.05 -7.02 -9.32
N CYS A 50 7.53 -6.05 -10.07
CA CYS A 50 7.91 -4.65 -9.90
C CYS A 50 7.48 -4.09 -8.54
N ASP A 51 6.29 -4.45 -8.06
CA ASP A 51 5.77 -3.97 -6.79
C ASP A 51 6.54 -4.50 -5.59
N VAL A 52 6.90 -5.78 -5.60
CA VAL A 52 7.69 -6.44 -4.55
C VAL A 52 9.04 -5.75 -4.33
N PHE A 53 9.75 -5.42 -5.41
CA PHE A 53 11.14 -4.94 -5.30
C PHE A 53 11.32 -3.42 -5.37
N PHE A 54 10.39 -2.68 -6.01
CA PHE A 54 10.65 -1.27 -6.34
C PHE A 54 9.62 -0.28 -5.83
N ASN A 55 8.36 -0.67 -5.63
CA ASN A 55 7.29 0.29 -5.34
C ASN A 55 7.48 0.97 -3.97
N SER A 56 7.96 0.24 -2.96
CA SER A 56 8.31 0.81 -1.65
C SER A 56 9.38 1.90 -1.75
N THR A 57 10.32 1.81 -2.69
CA THR A 57 11.34 2.85 -2.94
C THR A 57 10.71 4.12 -3.52
N VAL A 58 9.69 4.00 -4.37
CA VAL A 58 8.94 5.14 -4.90
C VAL A 58 8.14 5.81 -3.78
N ALA A 59 7.46 5.03 -2.95
CA ALA A 59 6.74 5.53 -1.77
C ALA A 59 7.68 6.25 -0.79
N ALA A 60 8.83 5.65 -0.46
CA ALA A 60 9.84 6.26 0.39
C ALA A 60 10.43 7.54 -0.23
N THR A 61 10.54 7.61 -1.55
CA THR A 61 10.99 8.83 -2.24
C THR A 61 9.96 9.94 -2.15
N LYS A 62 8.66 9.63 -2.29
CA LYS A 62 7.57 10.59 -2.04
C LYS A 62 7.59 11.05 -0.57
N ALA A 63 7.79 10.13 0.37
CA ALA A 63 7.86 10.42 1.79
C ALA A 63 8.97 11.44 2.14
N ARG A 64 10.16 11.32 1.53
CA ARG A 64 11.29 12.23 1.78
C ARG A 64 11.05 13.67 1.36
N ILE A 65 10.12 13.90 0.42
CA ILE A 65 9.84 15.23 -0.12
C ILE A 65 8.46 15.76 0.31
N SER A 66 7.68 14.98 1.06
CA SER A 66 6.36 15.38 1.56
C SER A 66 6.48 15.99 2.94
N GLU A 67 5.69 17.02 3.23
CA GLU A 67 5.56 17.61 4.57
C GLU A 67 4.36 17.00 5.35
N GLY A 68 3.56 16.15 4.69
CA GLY A 68 2.41 15.48 5.27
C GLY A 68 2.71 14.13 5.92
N SER A 69 1.66 13.37 6.19
CA SER A 69 1.78 12.00 6.70
C SER A 69 2.53 11.10 5.72
N THR A 70 3.22 10.10 6.26
CA THR A 70 4.01 9.15 5.49
C THR A 70 3.15 8.43 4.43
N PRO A 71 3.47 8.55 3.12
CA PRO A 71 2.83 7.78 2.08
C PRO A 71 3.31 6.32 2.08
N ALA A 72 2.46 5.42 1.59
CA ALA A 72 2.78 4.03 1.35
C ALA A 72 2.38 3.62 -0.06
N ILE A 73 2.74 2.39 -0.45
CA ILE A 73 2.31 1.80 -1.73
C ILE A 73 0.77 1.68 -1.75
N GLU A 74 0.14 1.81 -2.92
CA GLU A 74 -1.31 1.62 -3.05
C GLU A 74 -1.69 0.13 -3.05
N GLY A 75 -0.82 -0.70 -3.59
CA GLY A 75 -1.17 -2.08 -3.94
C GLY A 75 -2.20 -2.15 -5.08
N PRO A 76 -2.49 -3.37 -5.56
CA PRO A 76 -3.31 -3.57 -6.75
C PRO A 76 -4.83 -3.56 -6.49
N TYR A 77 -5.27 -3.47 -5.24
CA TYR A 77 -6.66 -3.74 -4.83
C TYR A 77 -7.49 -2.49 -4.47
N TYR A 78 -7.03 -1.34 -4.92
CA TYR A 78 -7.77 -0.09 -4.80
C TYR A 78 -8.95 -0.03 -5.78
N ARG A 79 -10.07 0.51 -5.32
CA ARG A 79 -11.26 0.78 -6.14
C ARG A 79 -11.81 2.15 -5.80
N ASP A 80 -12.07 2.96 -6.83
CA ASP A 80 -12.69 4.28 -6.65
C ASP A 80 -14.22 4.21 -6.55
N ASP A 81 -14.85 3.07 -6.84
CA ASP A 81 -16.31 2.91 -6.78
C ASP A 81 -16.82 2.36 -5.43
N ALA A 82 -15.98 2.38 -4.38
CA ALA A 82 -16.40 2.02 -3.03
C ALA A 82 -17.56 2.91 -2.53
N PRO A 83 -18.55 2.35 -1.79
CA PRO A 83 -19.71 3.11 -1.34
C PRO A 83 -19.34 4.11 -0.24
N LEU A 84 -20.14 5.17 -0.10
CA LEU A 84 -20.13 5.98 1.12
C LEU A 84 -20.68 5.15 2.29
N VAL A 85 -20.04 5.27 3.45
CA VAL A 85 -20.45 4.60 4.69
C VAL A 85 -20.41 5.59 5.86
N ASP A 86 -21.34 5.43 6.79
CA ASP A 86 -21.48 6.36 7.92
C ASP A 86 -20.64 5.93 9.12
N ASP A 87 -20.83 4.69 9.61
CA ASP A 87 -20.24 4.24 10.87
C ASP A 87 -19.44 2.94 10.78
N ARG A 88 -19.64 2.13 9.72
CA ARG A 88 -19.08 0.79 9.60
C ARG A 88 -18.89 0.34 8.16
N LEU A 89 -17.78 -0.35 7.90
CA LEU A 89 -17.57 -1.09 6.66
C LEU A 89 -18.45 -2.34 6.65
N LYS A 90 -19.00 -2.69 5.48
CA LYS A 90 -19.73 -3.94 5.33
C LYS A 90 -18.75 -5.11 5.41
N THR A 91 -19.04 -6.10 6.24
CA THR A 91 -18.25 -7.33 6.42
C THR A 91 -19.16 -8.54 6.24
N TYR A 92 -18.60 -9.76 6.22
CA TYR A 92 -19.44 -10.95 6.32
C TYR A 92 -20.15 -11.02 7.67
N ASP A 93 -21.39 -11.53 7.67
CA ASP A 93 -22.12 -11.82 8.91
C ASP A 93 -21.44 -12.94 9.72
N THR A 94 -20.66 -13.78 9.05
CA THR A 94 -19.86 -14.86 9.64
C THR A 94 -18.45 -14.44 10.05
N ASP A 95 -18.10 -13.16 9.87
CA ASP A 95 -16.79 -12.65 10.29
C ASP A 95 -16.74 -12.55 11.82
N ASP A 96 -15.90 -13.40 12.42
CA ASP A 96 -15.68 -13.50 13.86
C ASP A 96 -14.34 -12.88 14.30
N HIS A 97 -13.65 -12.17 13.40
CA HIS A 97 -12.40 -11.51 13.74
C HIS A 97 -12.61 -10.38 14.74
N LYS A 98 -11.54 -10.06 15.48
CA LYS A 98 -11.59 -9.03 16.52
C LYS A 98 -12.13 -7.70 15.94
N PRO A 99 -13.06 -7.01 16.63
CA PRO A 99 -13.52 -5.71 16.19
C PRO A 99 -12.38 -4.68 16.13
N LEU A 100 -12.42 -3.83 15.11
CA LEU A 100 -11.49 -2.74 14.88
C LEU A 100 -12.27 -1.42 14.77
N LEU A 101 -11.88 -0.43 15.58
CA LEU A 101 -12.33 0.94 15.45
C LEU A 101 -11.19 1.79 14.89
N ILE A 102 -11.38 2.32 13.69
CA ILE A 102 -10.45 3.24 13.03
C ILE A 102 -10.98 4.65 13.28
N GLN A 103 -10.16 5.55 13.82
CA GLN A 103 -10.59 6.91 14.11
C GLN A 103 -9.42 7.89 14.15
N GLY A 104 -9.74 9.18 14.05
CA GLY A 104 -8.81 10.26 14.32
C GLY A 104 -9.16 11.50 13.54
N THR A 105 -8.15 12.21 13.02
CA THR A 105 -8.34 13.52 12.37
C THR A 105 -7.61 13.69 11.06
N VAL A 106 -8.06 14.64 10.23
CA VAL A 106 -7.36 15.14 9.06
C VAL A 106 -7.08 16.62 9.20
N LYS A 107 -5.83 17.03 8.99
CA LYS A 107 -5.38 18.43 9.00
C LYS A 107 -4.45 18.72 7.83
N ALA A 108 -4.31 20.00 7.51
CA ALA A 108 -3.26 20.46 6.61
C ALA A 108 -1.91 20.54 7.34
N VAL A 109 -0.82 20.65 6.57
CA VAL A 109 0.55 20.83 7.10
C VAL A 109 0.71 22.08 7.99
N ASP A 110 -0.12 23.11 7.80
CA ASP A 110 -0.15 24.31 8.64
C ASP A 110 -1.01 24.16 9.91
N GLY A 111 -1.61 22.98 10.11
CA GLY A 111 -2.47 22.65 11.25
C GLY A 111 -3.93 23.05 11.10
N SER A 112 -4.33 23.67 9.98
CA SER A 112 -5.73 24.02 9.70
C SER A 112 -6.59 22.78 9.45
N VAL A 113 -7.90 22.92 9.72
CA VAL A 113 -8.89 21.90 9.34
C VAL A 113 -9.11 21.98 7.84
N VAL A 114 -9.15 20.81 7.20
CA VAL A 114 -9.39 20.70 5.76
C VAL A 114 -10.88 20.41 5.52
N GLU A 115 -11.51 21.20 4.66
CA GLU A 115 -12.91 21.02 4.27
C GLU A 115 -13.05 19.96 3.16
N ASP A 116 -14.24 19.37 3.04
CA ASP A 116 -14.61 18.42 1.98
C ASP A 116 -13.67 17.22 1.81
N VAL A 117 -13.06 16.75 2.90
CA VAL A 117 -12.19 15.57 2.89
C VAL A 117 -13.02 14.30 2.75
N THR A 118 -12.56 13.42 1.85
CA THR A 118 -13.00 12.02 1.76
C THR A 118 -11.83 11.09 2.07
N ILE A 119 -12.11 10.04 2.85
CA ILE A 119 -11.13 8.97 3.13
C ILE A 119 -11.67 7.68 2.53
N ASP A 120 -11.02 7.15 1.51
CA ASP A 120 -11.27 5.78 1.03
C ASP A 120 -10.51 4.81 1.95
N VAL A 121 -11.19 3.82 2.52
CA VAL A 121 -10.63 2.78 3.38
C VAL A 121 -10.87 1.42 2.74
N TRP A 122 -9.86 0.55 2.71
CA TRP A 122 -10.03 -0.85 2.29
C TRP A 122 -9.02 -1.77 2.96
N HIS A 123 -9.42 -3.02 3.21
CA HIS A 123 -8.53 -4.06 3.73
C HIS A 123 -9.01 -5.46 3.30
N SER A 124 -8.25 -6.48 3.69
CA SER A 124 -8.56 -7.87 3.37
C SER A 124 -9.73 -8.40 4.18
N THR A 125 -10.38 -9.43 3.64
CA THR A 125 -11.31 -10.31 4.35
C THR A 125 -10.55 -11.19 5.37
N PRO A 126 -11.25 -11.92 6.26
CA PRO A 126 -10.66 -12.95 7.13
C PRO A 126 -9.72 -13.94 6.44
N ASP A 127 -10.01 -14.31 5.18
CA ASP A 127 -9.17 -15.24 4.40
C ASP A 127 -8.06 -14.54 3.58
N GLY A 128 -7.76 -13.27 3.86
CA GLY A 128 -6.73 -12.52 3.14
C GLY A 128 -7.12 -12.08 1.72
N LYS A 129 -8.41 -12.09 1.38
CA LYS A 129 -8.90 -11.77 0.02
C LYS A 129 -9.41 -10.34 -0.07
N TYR A 130 -9.62 -9.86 -1.29
CA TYR A 130 -10.08 -8.49 -1.56
C TYR A 130 -11.31 -8.50 -2.45
N SER A 131 -12.37 -7.82 -2.00
CA SER A 131 -13.63 -7.69 -2.71
C SER A 131 -13.45 -7.09 -4.11
N GLY A 132 -14.11 -7.68 -5.11
CA GLY A 132 -14.02 -7.26 -6.51
C GLY A 132 -12.73 -7.65 -7.25
N PHE A 133 -11.83 -8.40 -6.61
CA PHE A 133 -10.60 -8.92 -7.24
C PHE A 133 -10.43 -10.42 -7.03
N HIS A 134 -10.78 -10.91 -5.84
CA HIS A 134 -10.67 -12.30 -5.46
C HIS A 134 -12.04 -12.88 -5.19
N ASP A 135 -12.30 -14.02 -5.80
CA ASP A 135 -13.59 -14.70 -5.83
C ASP A 135 -14.75 -13.76 -6.20
N ASP A 136 -15.98 -14.27 -6.25
CA ASP A 136 -17.17 -13.44 -6.50
C ASP A 136 -17.58 -12.63 -5.26
N ILE A 137 -16.60 -12.13 -4.47
CA ILE A 137 -16.83 -11.32 -3.27
C ILE A 137 -17.46 -9.99 -3.70
N PRO A 138 -18.64 -9.61 -3.16
CA PRO A 138 -19.31 -8.38 -3.54
C PRO A 138 -18.42 -7.15 -3.32
N THR A 139 -18.43 -6.23 -4.28
CA THR A 139 -17.45 -5.13 -4.37
C THR A 139 -17.54 -4.11 -3.25
N ASP A 140 -18.60 -4.15 -2.44
CA ASP A 140 -18.85 -3.25 -1.30
C ASP A 140 -18.33 -3.77 0.05
N PHE A 141 -17.76 -4.99 0.10
CA PHE A 141 -17.26 -5.58 1.34
C PHE A 141 -15.85 -5.12 1.70
N TYR A 142 -15.58 -4.92 2.99
CA TYR A 142 -14.30 -4.53 3.59
C TYR A 142 -13.69 -3.26 2.99
N ARG A 143 -14.54 -2.38 2.45
CA ARG A 143 -14.16 -1.09 1.91
C ARG A 143 -15.27 -0.05 2.07
N GLY A 144 -14.91 1.22 2.03
CA GLY A 144 -15.87 2.31 2.08
C GLY A 144 -15.21 3.68 1.97
N LYS A 145 -16.02 4.70 1.68
CA LYS A 145 -15.64 6.11 1.67
C LYS A 145 -16.24 6.81 2.87
N LEU A 146 -15.40 7.49 3.63
CA LEU A 146 -15.80 8.27 4.81
C LEU A 146 -15.84 9.74 4.46
N ARG A 147 -16.88 10.44 4.92
CA ARG A 147 -16.85 11.91 4.99
C ARG A 147 -16.24 12.31 6.32
N VAL A 148 -15.28 13.22 6.27
CA VAL A 148 -14.67 13.79 7.48
C VAL A 148 -15.57 14.90 8.00
N GLY A 149 -15.74 14.95 9.32
CA GLY A 149 -16.50 16.00 10.00
C GLY A 149 -15.87 17.38 9.83
N THR A 150 -16.66 18.43 10.10
CA THR A 150 -16.20 19.83 9.98
C THR A 150 -15.12 20.21 10.98
N ASP A 151 -14.88 19.39 12.01
CA ASP A 151 -13.77 19.53 12.96
C ASP A 151 -12.52 18.72 12.54
N GLY A 152 -12.57 18.11 11.36
CA GLY A 152 -11.53 17.23 10.84
C GLY A 152 -11.60 15.80 11.36
N SER A 153 -12.58 15.44 12.20
CA SER A 153 -12.67 14.10 12.80
C SER A 153 -13.31 13.07 11.87
N PHE A 154 -12.88 11.81 11.98
CA PHE A 154 -13.51 10.67 11.31
C PHE A 154 -13.48 9.44 12.22
N ARG A 155 -14.40 8.51 11.96
CA ARG A 155 -14.41 7.18 12.58
C ARG A 155 -15.13 6.17 11.70
N VAL A 156 -14.66 4.92 11.72
CA VAL A 156 -15.34 3.79 11.08
C VAL A 156 -15.04 2.50 11.83
N ARG A 157 -16.05 1.65 11.99
CA ARG A 157 -15.92 0.30 12.55
C ARG A 157 -15.72 -0.72 11.44
N THR A 158 -14.92 -1.73 11.73
CA THR A 158 -14.71 -2.90 10.88
C THR A 158 -14.18 -4.05 11.73
N THR A 159 -13.63 -5.09 11.10
CA THR A 159 -12.93 -6.20 11.75
C THR A 159 -11.44 -6.15 11.43
N MET A 160 -10.62 -6.76 12.29
CA MET A 160 -9.18 -6.85 12.08
C MET A 160 -8.86 -7.60 10.78
N PRO A 161 -8.02 -7.04 9.89
CA PRO A 161 -7.52 -7.77 8.73
C PRO A 161 -6.50 -8.83 9.18
N VAL A 162 -6.18 -9.74 8.27
CA VAL A 162 -5.14 -10.76 8.44
C VAL A 162 -3.89 -10.46 7.61
N PRO A 163 -2.74 -11.07 7.93
CA PRO A 163 -1.61 -11.12 7.01
C PRO A 163 -2.03 -11.59 5.61
N TYR A 164 -1.40 -11.02 4.60
CA TYR A 164 -1.74 -11.26 3.22
C TYR A 164 -0.57 -11.93 2.50
N GLN A 165 -0.82 -13.06 1.86
CA GLN A 165 0.16 -13.68 0.99
C GLN A 165 0.00 -13.18 -0.45
N ILE A 166 1.02 -12.55 -1.02
CA ILE A 166 1.05 -12.30 -2.47
C ILE A 166 1.05 -13.64 -3.21
N PRO A 167 0.63 -13.70 -4.49
CA PRO A 167 0.73 -14.92 -5.28
C PRO A 167 2.12 -15.57 -5.16
N ASP A 168 2.15 -16.81 -4.64
CA ASP A 168 3.38 -17.50 -4.28
C ASP A 168 3.69 -18.68 -5.21
N GLN A 169 2.69 -19.18 -5.94
CA GLN A 169 2.83 -20.30 -6.88
C GLN A 169 3.48 -19.90 -8.23
N GLY A 170 3.66 -18.60 -8.46
CA GLY A 170 4.27 -18.07 -9.68
C GLY A 170 5.76 -17.76 -9.54
N PRO A 171 6.40 -17.28 -10.63
CA PRO A 171 7.83 -17.00 -10.64
C PRO A 171 8.26 -15.98 -9.58
N THR A 172 7.41 -15.00 -9.24
CA THR A 172 7.76 -14.01 -8.20
C THR A 172 7.89 -14.65 -6.82
N GLY A 173 6.95 -15.52 -6.45
CA GLY A 173 7.02 -16.28 -5.19
C GLY A 173 8.23 -17.22 -5.16
N ALA A 174 8.48 -17.94 -6.25
CA ALA A 174 9.64 -18.82 -6.37
C ALA A 174 10.98 -18.07 -6.22
N LEU A 175 11.09 -16.85 -6.75
CA LEU A 175 12.29 -16.02 -6.56
C LEU A 175 12.47 -15.61 -5.10
N LEU A 176 11.40 -15.17 -4.43
CA LEU A 176 11.45 -14.82 -3.00
C LEU A 176 11.88 -16.00 -2.14
N GLU A 177 11.31 -17.18 -2.36
CA GLU A 177 11.70 -18.41 -1.65
C GLU A 177 13.16 -18.79 -1.94
N THR A 178 13.61 -18.68 -3.20
CA THR A 178 15.01 -18.94 -3.59
C THR A 178 15.99 -18.00 -2.88
N MET A 179 15.58 -16.77 -2.59
CA MET A 179 16.35 -15.80 -1.82
C MET A 179 16.29 -16.04 -0.29
N GLY A 180 15.56 -17.06 0.16
CA GLY A 180 15.33 -17.35 1.58
C GLY A 180 14.28 -16.44 2.24
N GLY A 181 13.51 -15.72 1.44
CA GLY A 181 12.40 -14.88 1.89
C GLY A 181 11.06 -15.63 1.90
N HIS A 182 9.98 -14.87 1.98
CA HIS A 182 8.61 -15.37 1.95
C HIS A 182 7.71 -14.39 1.19
N SER A 183 6.48 -14.81 0.91
CA SER A 183 5.48 -14.06 0.12
C SER A 183 4.43 -13.39 1.00
N TRP A 184 4.75 -13.09 2.27
CA TRP A 184 3.79 -12.57 3.24
C TRP A 184 3.99 -11.08 3.52
N ARG A 185 2.88 -10.37 3.59
CA ARG A 185 2.76 -9.01 4.09
C ARG A 185 2.05 -9.03 5.44
N PRO A 186 2.41 -8.13 6.37
CA PRO A 186 1.71 -8.00 7.64
C PRO A 186 0.24 -7.59 7.43
N ALA A 187 -0.60 -7.84 8.44
CA ALA A 187 -1.96 -7.32 8.46
C ALA A 187 -1.95 -5.78 8.34
N HIS A 188 -2.80 -5.23 7.46
CA HIS A 188 -2.78 -3.80 7.17
C HIS A 188 -4.13 -3.28 6.69
N VAL A 189 -4.36 -1.99 6.93
CA VAL A 189 -5.49 -1.23 6.39
C VAL A 189 -4.96 -0.15 5.47
N HIS A 190 -5.56 -0.03 4.29
CA HIS A 190 -5.20 1.00 3.32
C HIS A 190 -6.10 2.23 3.44
N PHE A 191 -5.52 3.38 3.10
CA PHE A 191 -6.17 4.67 3.11
C PHE A 191 -5.82 5.48 1.87
N LYS A 192 -6.82 6.17 1.30
CA LYS A 192 -6.62 7.25 0.34
C LYS A 192 -7.38 8.48 0.78
N VAL A 193 -6.65 9.50 1.24
CA VAL A 193 -7.20 10.76 1.74
C VAL A 193 -7.19 11.79 0.61
N LYS A 194 -8.35 12.35 0.29
CA LYS A 194 -8.57 13.28 -0.81
C LYS A 194 -9.28 14.52 -0.30
N ALA A 195 -8.83 15.69 -0.74
CA ALA A 195 -9.54 16.95 -0.55
C ALA A 195 -9.25 17.90 -1.73
N PRO A 196 -10.22 18.74 -2.14
CA PRO A 196 -9.98 19.73 -3.19
C PRO A 196 -8.80 20.67 -2.85
N GLY A 197 -7.85 20.82 -3.77
CA GLY A 197 -6.68 21.70 -3.57
C GLY A 197 -5.52 21.08 -2.78
N TYR A 198 -5.61 19.80 -2.40
CA TYR A 198 -4.55 19.07 -1.68
C TYR A 198 -4.01 17.91 -2.51
N GLU A 199 -2.75 17.53 -2.26
CA GLU A 199 -2.19 16.29 -2.76
C GLU A 199 -2.95 15.09 -2.18
N THR A 200 -3.20 14.08 -3.02
CA THR A 200 -3.79 12.83 -2.52
C THR A 200 -2.74 12.05 -1.73
N LEU A 201 -3.07 11.72 -0.49
CA LEU A 201 -2.29 10.82 0.36
C LEU A 201 -2.80 9.39 0.20
N THR A 202 -1.99 8.54 -0.42
CA THR A 202 -2.14 7.08 -0.34
C THR A 202 -1.22 6.55 0.74
N THR A 203 -1.76 5.81 1.70
CA THR A 203 -0.97 5.23 2.79
C THR A 203 -1.59 3.93 3.30
N GLN A 204 -0.87 3.25 4.19
CA GLN A 204 -1.30 2.02 4.87
C GLN A 204 -0.92 2.15 6.34
N TYR A 205 -1.71 1.54 7.22
CA TYR A 205 -1.34 1.36 8.61
C TYR A 205 -1.33 -0.12 8.98
N TYR A 206 -0.34 -0.46 9.81
CA TYR A 206 -0.06 -1.79 10.30
C TYR A 206 -0.28 -1.86 11.82
N PHE A 207 -0.11 -3.04 12.39
CA PHE A 207 -0.37 -3.29 13.80
C PHE A 207 0.92 -3.72 14.52
N GLU A 208 1.22 -3.06 15.64
CA GLU A 208 2.33 -3.43 16.51
C GLU A 208 2.20 -4.89 16.96
N GLY A 209 3.33 -5.62 16.91
CA GLY A 209 3.40 -7.03 17.30
C GLY A 209 2.76 -8.02 16.31
N GLY A 210 2.24 -7.55 15.17
CA GLY A 210 1.66 -8.41 14.14
C GLY A 210 2.72 -9.23 13.39
N ASP A 211 2.31 -10.39 12.86
CA ASP A 211 3.16 -11.23 12.03
C ASP A 211 3.70 -10.44 10.82
N TRP A 212 4.96 -10.73 10.44
CA TRP A 212 5.66 -10.15 9.28
C TRP A 212 5.90 -8.63 9.37
N ILE A 213 5.62 -7.99 10.51
CA ILE A 213 5.80 -6.53 10.65
C ILE A 213 7.27 -6.09 10.50
N THR A 214 8.21 -6.95 10.89
CA THR A 214 9.65 -6.71 10.79
C THR A 214 10.28 -7.24 9.51
N ASP A 215 9.52 -7.97 8.70
CA ASP A 215 9.99 -8.66 7.49
C ASP A 215 8.84 -8.73 6.47
N ASP A 216 8.42 -7.57 5.94
CA ASP A 216 7.40 -7.50 4.90
C ASP A 216 8.03 -7.83 3.55
N CYS A 217 7.47 -8.81 2.81
CA CYS A 217 8.01 -9.23 1.52
C CYS A 217 8.09 -8.10 0.47
N CYS A 218 7.29 -7.04 0.63
CA CYS A 218 7.31 -5.87 -0.26
C CYS A 218 8.12 -4.68 0.30
N ASN A 219 8.77 -4.83 1.46
CA ASN A 219 9.46 -3.76 2.17
C ASN A 219 8.60 -2.50 2.35
N GLY A 220 7.28 -2.66 2.55
CA GLY A 220 6.30 -1.58 2.59
C GLY A 220 6.07 -0.97 3.97
N VAL A 221 6.60 -1.60 5.04
CA VAL A 221 6.43 -1.12 6.41
C VAL A 221 7.40 0.02 6.70
N GLN A 222 6.85 1.13 7.20
CA GLN A 222 7.62 2.22 7.81
C GLN A 222 7.18 2.35 9.26
N SER A 223 8.11 2.68 10.16
CA SER A 223 7.83 2.73 11.60
C SER A 223 6.71 3.71 11.98
N SER A 224 6.58 4.82 11.27
CA SER A 224 5.50 5.81 11.45
C SER A 224 4.10 5.29 11.07
N LEU A 225 4.03 4.14 10.40
CA LEU A 225 2.80 3.50 9.93
C LEU A 225 2.37 2.32 10.81
N ILE A 226 3.07 2.06 11.92
CA ILE A 226 2.72 1.00 12.87
C ILE A 226 1.87 1.61 13.99
N THR A 227 0.64 1.12 14.13
CA THR A 227 -0.26 1.54 15.21
C THR A 227 -0.04 0.74 16.49
N PRO A 228 -0.02 1.38 17.67
CA PRO A 228 0.18 0.69 18.95
C PRO A 228 -0.87 -0.38 19.27
N ASP A 229 -0.54 -1.32 20.16
CA ASP A 229 -1.49 -2.27 20.73
C ASP A 229 -2.39 -1.68 21.82
N ILE A 230 -3.46 -1.02 21.38
CA ILE A 230 -4.48 -0.44 22.25
C ILE A 230 -5.82 -1.14 22.03
N VAL A 231 -6.33 -1.77 23.08
CA VAL A 231 -7.65 -2.43 23.10
C VAL A 231 -8.50 -1.83 24.22
N GLU A 232 -9.69 -1.36 23.86
CA GLU A 232 -10.67 -0.80 24.80
C GLU A 232 -11.98 -1.57 24.69
N GLU A 233 -12.51 -2.07 25.80
CA GLU A 233 -13.78 -2.83 25.85
C GLU A 233 -13.85 -3.99 24.83
N GLY A 234 -12.70 -4.61 24.52
CA GLY A 234 -12.60 -5.70 23.55
C GLY A 234 -12.49 -5.27 22.09
N VAL A 235 -12.41 -3.97 21.80
CA VAL A 235 -12.23 -3.39 20.45
C VAL A 235 -10.79 -2.90 20.29
N ARG A 236 -10.10 -3.34 19.24
CA ARG A 236 -8.78 -2.79 18.88
C ARG A 236 -8.96 -1.38 18.31
N LEU A 237 -8.13 -0.44 18.74
CA LEU A 237 -8.15 0.94 18.24
C LEU A 237 -7.02 1.16 17.23
N MET A 238 -7.36 1.78 16.10
CA MET A 238 -6.43 2.33 15.13
C MET A 238 -6.61 3.86 15.10
N ASN A 239 -5.87 4.53 15.98
CA ASN A 239 -5.90 5.98 16.13
C ASN A 239 -4.92 6.62 15.13
N ILE A 240 -5.42 7.37 14.14
CA ILE A 240 -4.62 7.94 13.05
C ILE A 240 -4.91 9.44 12.89
N ASN A 241 -3.86 10.25 12.84
CA ASN A 241 -3.96 11.65 12.45
C ASN A 241 -3.29 11.85 11.09
N PHE A 242 -4.08 12.09 10.06
CA PHE A 242 -3.59 12.39 8.72
C PHE A 242 -3.24 13.88 8.61
N VAL A 243 -2.08 14.14 7.99
CA VAL A 243 -1.63 15.46 7.58
C VAL A 243 -1.50 15.44 6.06
N ILE A 244 -2.17 16.36 5.38
CA ILE A 244 -2.13 16.48 3.91
C ILE A 244 -1.54 17.82 3.49
N GLU A 245 -0.79 17.83 2.40
CA GLU A 245 -0.13 19.02 1.87
C GLU A 245 -0.92 19.62 0.69
N PRO A 246 -0.91 20.95 0.49
CA PRO A 246 -1.52 21.57 -0.68
C PRO A 246 -0.97 20.98 -1.98
N ALA A 247 -1.84 20.87 -3.00
CA ALA A 247 -1.45 20.39 -4.31
C ALA A 247 -0.34 21.27 -4.87
N ARG A 248 0.77 20.66 -5.33
CA ARG A 248 1.85 21.40 -5.97
C ARG A 248 1.31 21.92 -7.29
N ALA A 249 1.59 23.19 -7.60
CA ALA A 249 1.36 23.71 -8.95
C ALA A 249 2.09 22.78 -9.93
N GLN A 250 1.34 22.06 -10.78
CA GLN A 250 1.94 21.17 -11.77
C GLN A 250 2.86 22.01 -12.65
N ALA A 251 4.17 21.86 -12.48
CA ALA A 251 5.15 22.38 -13.41
C ALA A 251 5.03 21.59 -14.71
N GLY A 252 4.14 22.06 -15.61
CA GLY A 252 4.05 21.68 -17.02
C GLY A 252 4.27 20.21 -17.33
N ALA A 253 3.23 19.39 -17.17
CA ALA A 253 3.14 18.14 -17.92
C ALA A 253 2.98 18.49 -19.41
N ASN A 254 4.09 18.64 -20.13
CA ASN A 254 4.06 18.64 -21.58
C ASN A 254 3.84 17.19 -22.06
N PRO A 255 2.96 16.99 -23.06
CA PRO A 255 2.62 15.66 -23.59
C PRO A 255 3.80 14.93 -24.23
#